data_AF-A0A843TA05-F1
#
_entry.id   AF-A0A843TA05-F1
#
_cell.length_a   1.000
_cell.length_b   1.000
_cell.length_c   1.000
_cell.angle_alpha   90.00
_cell.angle_beta   90.00
_cell.angle_gamma   90.00
#
_symmetry.space_group_name_H-M   'P 1'
#
loop_
_entity.id
_entity.type
_entity.pdbx_description
1 polymer ?
#
loop_
_entity_poly.entity_id
_entity_poly.type
_entity_poly.pdbx_seq_one_letter_code
_entity_poly.pdbx_strand_id
1 'polypeptide(L)'
;MRRRSPLSLDRIIERMAAFSAPRHRDLVRAMVSELQSIADPAERKRFAVGAIAAIVRLALSRYSGTIVHPGRFLGIPEPEDNANLGGPSMPKLSTQQLLSRHVTPFAVAFALLTALQLANFAARQLPQLSARGVSAGTLLEALLLAMPFTMALTIPMAVFLAVSWVFTRLGVEGVLAAAQRERHGVRRLIGPVLGAAAVIAALTFVSNTQILPRTNARLAAVLADTPVERTDRSMTLGELREAARNALTDAGPDAAALAVAYEVEIQKKFALAAACLVLALAGATIALRFPRGGIGLVIGASGVVFTGYYISLVAGEALADQQLVAPFVAMWMANAILLAIILLLSWRSGGPGGRSMEILAIGG
;
A
#
# COMPACT_ATOMS: atom_id res chain seq x y z
N MET A 1 -19.15 42.26 -18.70
CA MET A 1 -19.64 40.91 -18.32
C MET A 1 -18.54 40.17 -17.54
N ARG A 2 -18.64 40.10 -16.20
CA ARG A 2 -17.68 39.35 -15.36
C ARG A 2 -18.00 37.85 -15.43
N ARG A 3 -17.03 37.03 -15.88
CA ARG A 3 -17.12 35.56 -15.86
C ARG A 3 -17.30 35.07 -14.42
N ARG A 4 -18.40 34.37 -14.13
CA ARG A 4 -18.64 33.67 -12.86
C ARG A 4 -17.68 32.48 -12.77
N SER A 5 -16.87 32.41 -11.72
CA SER A 5 -16.00 31.27 -11.40
C SER A 5 -16.84 30.03 -11.06
N PRO A 6 -16.50 28.83 -11.55
CA PRO A 6 -17.39 27.66 -11.50
C PRO A 6 -17.38 26.89 -10.18
N LEU A 7 -16.66 27.35 -9.14
CA LEU A 7 -16.46 26.61 -7.90
C LEU A 7 -16.61 27.54 -6.68
N SER A 8 -17.87 27.82 -6.30
CA SER A 8 -18.14 28.40 -4.98
C SER A 8 -17.94 27.33 -3.90
N LEU A 9 -17.33 27.73 -2.77
CA LEU A 9 -17.06 26.85 -1.62
C LEU A 9 -18.33 26.09 -1.19
N ASP A 10 -19.48 26.78 -1.24
CA ASP A 10 -20.78 26.26 -0.84
C ASP A 10 -21.21 25.03 -1.66
N ARG A 11 -20.90 24.97 -2.96
CA ARG A 11 -21.18 23.79 -3.81
C ARG A 11 -20.30 22.59 -3.47
N ILE A 12 -19.07 22.84 -3.03
CA ILE A 12 -18.16 21.78 -2.58
C ILE A 12 -18.64 21.23 -1.23
N ILE A 13 -19.16 22.10 -0.37
CA ILE A 13 -19.72 21.76 0.94
C ILE A 13 -21.01 20.95 0.81
N GLU A 14 -21.93 21.34 -0.08
CA GLU A 14 -23.15 20.56 -0.37
C GLU A 14 -22.81 19.14 -0.88
N ARG A 15 -21.80 19.03 -1.75
CA ARG A 15 -21.34 17.72 -2.25
C ARG A 15 -20.68 16.86 -1.16
N MET A 16 -19.94 17.46 -0.22
CA MET A 16 -19.40 16.73 0.94
C MET A 16 -20.48 16.33 1.96
N ALA A 17 -21.48 17.19 2.18
CA ALA A 17 -22.61 16.91 3.06
C ALA A 17 -23.48 15.76 2.54
N ALA A 18 -23.58 15.60 1.21
CA ALA A 18 -24.29 14.49 0.56
C ALA A 18 -23.65 13.11 0.83
N PHE A 19 -22.33 13.05 1.07
CA PHE A 19 -21.60 11.83 1.42
C PHE A 19 -21.56 11.54 2.93
N SER A 20 -22.17 12.40 3.76
CA SER A 20 -22.10 12.36 5.22
C SER A 20 -23.41 11.87 5.86
N ALA A 21 -23.30 11.00 6.89
CA ALA A 21 -24.46 10.51 7.63
C ALA A 21 -25.23 11.67 8.32
N PRO A 22 -26.58 11.59 8.49
CA PRO A 22 -27.41 12.70 8.95
C PRO A 22 -26.93 13.39 10.23
N ARG A 23 -26.38 12.61 11.18
CA ARG A 23 -25.89 13.07 12.49
C ARG A 23 -24.70 14.05 12.47
N HIS A 24 -23.97 14.17 11.35
CA HIS A 24 -22.73 14.96 11.28
C HIS A 24 -22.81 16.17 10.35
N ARG A 25 -23.96 16.38 9.68
CA ARG A 25 -24.16 17.54 8.79
C ARG A 25 -24.15 18.86 9.54
N ASP A 26 -24.54 18.86 10.80
CA ASP A 26 -24.59 20.07 11.62
C ASP A 26 -23.20 20.47 12.12
N LEU A 27 -22.35 19.48 12.41
CA LEU A 27 -20.94 19.69 12.76
C LEU A 27 -20.15 20.28 11.57
N VAL A 28 -20.33 19.72 10.37
CA VAL A 28 -19.67 20.21 9.15
C VAL A 28 -20.17 21.62 8.80
N ARG A 29 -21.47 21.89 8.94
CA ARG A 29 -22.03 23.24 8.73
C ARG A 29 -21.50 24.25 9.75
N ALA A 30 -21.38 23.87 11.03
CA ALA A 30 -20.81 24.74 12.07
C ALA A 30 -19.34 25.09 11.79
N MET A 31 -18.51 24.09 11.48
CA MET A 31 -17.09 24.30 11.16
C MET A 31 -16.88 25.20 9.93
N VAL A 32 -17.76 25.10 8.94
CA VAL A 32 -17.73 25.95 7.74
C VAL A 32 -18.12 27.39 8.06
N SER A 33 -19.19 27.58 8.84
CA SER A 33 -19.63 28.91 9.28
C SER A 33 -18.52 29.63 10.06
N GLU A 34 -17.82 28.89 10.93
CA GLU A 34 -16.72 29.40 11.74
C GLU A 34 -15.48 29.72 10.89
N LEU A 35 -15.17 28.92 9.87
CA LEU A 35 -14.09 29.20 8.91
C LEU A 35 -14.37 30.49 8.11
N GLN A 36 -15.63 30.77 7.79
CA GLN A 36 -16.05 31.96 7.04
C GLN A 36 -16.05 33.23 7.91
N SER A 37 -16.22 33.12 9.23
CA SER A 37 -16.20 34.27 10.14
C SER A 37 -14.80 34.78 10.52
N ILE A 38 -13.74 34.01 10.25
CA ILE A 38 -12.36 34.41 10.61
C ILE A 38 -11.80 35.40 9.57
N ALA A 39 -11.58 36.65 9.99
CA ALA A 39 -11.04 37.71 9.14
C ALA A 39 -9.53 37.58 8.88
N ASP A 40 -8.72 37.16 9.87
CA ASP A 40 -7.26 37.01 9.73
C ASP A 40 -6.88 35.82 8.81
N PRO A 41 -6.12 36.04 7.72
CA PRO A 41 -5.65 34.96 6.85
C PRO A 41 -4.78 33.91 7.54
N ALA A 42 -3.99 34.28 8.56
CA ALA A 42 -3.08 33.34 9.24
C ALA A 42 -3.84 32.43 10.22
N GLU A 43 -4.77 32.99 11.00
CA GLU A 43 -5.67 32.25 11.87
C GLU A 43 -6.62 31.33 11.08
N ARG A 44 -7.14 31.79 9.94
CA ARG A 44 -8.00 30.98 9.04
C ARG A 44 -7.27 29.76 8.49
N LYS A 45 -5.98 29.89 8.13
CA LYS A 45 -5.15 28.75 7.71
C LYS A 45 -4.94 27.75 8.85
N ARG A 46 -4.65 28.22 10.07
CA ARG A 46 -4.48 27.36 11.25
C ARG A 46 -5.77 26.60 11.58
N PHE A 47 -6.91 27.28 11.54
CA PHE A 47 -8.22 26.68 11.75
C PHE A 47 -8.57 25.67 10.64
N ALA A 48 -8.30 25.99 9.36
CA ALA A 48 -8.53 25.07 8.23
C ALA A 48 -7.72 23.78 8.37
N VAL A 49 -6.45 23.88 8.79
CA VAL A 49 -5.60 22.70 9.04
C VAL A 49 -6.12 21.87 10.22
N GLY A 50 -6.56 22.53 11.31
CA GLY A 50 -7.19 21.85 12.45
C GLY A 50 -8.52 21.17 12.09
N ALA A 51 -9.33 21.81 11.25
CA ALA A 51 -10.59 21.28 10.74
C ALA A 51 -10.37 20.07 9.82
N ILE A 52 -9.39 20.14 8.90
CA ILE A 52 -8.98 19.02 8.06
C ILE A 52 -8.46 17.88 8.93
N ALA A 53 -7.60 18.16 9.91
CA ALA A 53 -7.12 17.15 10.84
C ALA A 53 -8.25 16.50 11.65
N ALA A 54 -9.25 17.28 12.09
CA ALA A 54 -10.43 16.79 12.80
C ALA A 54 -11.32 15.92 11.91
N ILE A 55 -11.57 16.33 10.66
CA ILE A 55 -12.32 15.54 9.66
C ILE A 55 -11.58 14.26 9.32
N VAL A 56 -10.26 14.32 9.13
CA VAL A 56 -9.40 13.15 8.92
C VAL A 56 -9.47 12.24 10.15
N ARG A 57 -9.40 12.78 11.37
CA ARG A 57 -9.53 12.01 12.62
C ARG A 57 -10.91 11.40 12.80
N LEU A 58 -11.98 12.05 12.34
CA LEU A 58 -13.35 11.55 12.34
C LEU A 58 -13.57 10.47 11.27
N ALA A 59 -12.95 10.65 10.10
CA ALA A 59 -12.93 9.63 9.06
C ALA A 59 -12.13 8.40 9.51
N LEU A 60 -11.01 8.62 10.22
CA LEU A 60 -10.19 7.57 10.85
C LEU A 60 -10.89 6.91 12.06
N SER A 61 -11.75 7.62 12.80
CA SER A 61 -12.54 7.04 13.90
C SER A 61 -13.70 6.20 13.37
N ARG A 62 -14.34 6.60 12.26
CA ARG A 62 -15.25 5.76 11.47
C ARG A 62 -14.54 4.51 10.91
N TYR A 63 -13.24 4.63 10.65
CA TYR A 63 -12.34 3.53 10.26
C TYR A 63 -11.98 2.56 11.40
N SER A 64 -12.21 2.98 12.64
CA SER A 64 -11.79 2.25 13.83
C SER A 64 -12.84 1.26 14.34
N GLY A 65 -14.12 1.44 13.98
CA GLY A 65 -15.21 0.61 14.51
C GLY A 65 -15.32 0.62 16.03
N THR A 66 -14.63 1.54 16.73
CA THR A 66 -14.76 1.66 18.18
C THR A 66 -16.16 2.14 18.46
N ILE A 67 -17.02 1.27 18.97
CA ILE A 67 -18.17 1.74 19.73
C ILE A 67 -17.56 2.43 20.95
N VAL A 68 -17.50 3.76 20.93
CA VAL A 68 -17.31 4.52 22.17
C VAL A 68 -18.63 4.33 22.92
N HIS A 69 -18.68 3.30 23.77
CA HIS A 69 -19.79 3.08 24.70
C HIS A 69 -19.73 4.21 25.74
N PRO A 70 -20.64 5.19 25.72
CA PRO A 70 -20.59 6.33 26.63
C PRO A 70 -20.65 5.89 28.10
N GLY A 71 -21.30 4.75 28.38
CA GLY A 71 -21.45 4.18 29.73
C GLY A 71 -20.14 3.78 30.42
N ARG A 72 -19.09 3.39 29.66
CA ARG A 72 -17.77 3.07 30.23
C ARG A 72 -17.00 4.31 30.65
N PHE A 73 -17.35 5.47 30.08
CA PHE A 73 -16.85 6.78 30.47
C PHE A 73 -17.58 7.34 31.71
N LEU A 74 -18.77 6.80 32.01
CA LEU A 74 -19.65 7.21 33.10
C LEU A 74 -19.66 6.21 34.29
N GLY A 75 -18.87 5.14 34.23
CA GLY A 75 -18.74 4.18 35.33
C GLY A 75 -19.97 3.28 35.55
N ILE A 76 -20.82 3.07 34.54
CA ILE A 76 -21.97 2.17 34.65
C ILE A 76 -21.51 0.73 34.34
N PRO A 77 -21.67 -0.24 35.27
CA PRO A 77 -21.35 -1.65 35.00
C PRO A 77 -22.34 -2.22 33.97
N GLU A 78 -21.83 -2.95 32.98
CA GLU A 78 -22.69 -3.69 32.04
C GLU A 78 -23.27 -4.95 32.69
N PRO A 79 -24.50 -5.36 32.33
CA PRO A 79 -25.02 -6.65 32.72
C PRO A 79 -24.22 -7.76 32.02
N GLU A 80 -23.73 -8.74 32.78
CA GLU A 80 -23.07 -9.93 32.25
C GLU A 80 -24.10 -10.78 31.49
N ASP A 81 -23.96 -10.84 30.16
CA ASP A 81 -24.78 -11.70 29.31
C ASP A 81 -24.29 -13.16 29.40
N ASN A 82 -24.74 -13.85 30.44
CA ASN A 82 -24.38 -15.23 30.79
C ASN A 82 -25.09 -16.30 29.94
N ALA A 83 -25.34 -16.02 28.65
CA ALA A 83 -26.17 -16.87 27.78
C ALA A 83 -25.43 -17.65 26.67
N ASN A 84 -24.09 -17.67 26.63
CA ASN A 84 -23.35 -18.40 25.59
C ASN A 84 -22.19 -19.25 26.16
N LEU A 85 -22.51 -20.48 26.58
CA LEU A 85 -21.53 -21.55 26.87
C LEU A 85 -20.88 -22.16 25.61
N GLY A 86 -21.16 -21.62 24.42
CA GLY A 86 -20.33 -21.78 23.23
C GLY A 86 -19.74 -20.41 22.90
N GLY A 87 -18.41 -20.27 23.00
CA GLY A 87 -17.74 -19.00 22.70
C GLY A 87 -18.18 -18.42 21.36
N PRO A 88 -18.12 -17.08 21.16
CA PRO A 88 -18.76 -16.41 20.03
C PRO A 88 -18.37 -17.08 18.71
N SER A 89 -19.36 -17.62 17.99
CA SER A 89 -19.22 -18.12 16.63
C SER A 89 -18.68 -16.99 15.74
N MET A 90 -17.83 -17.31 14.76
CA MET A 90 -17.30 -16.28 13.86
C MET A 90 -18.47 -15.46 13.29
N PRO A 91 -18.48 -14.12 13.44
CA PRO A 91 -19.51 -13.31 12.82
C PRO A 91 -19.51 -13.60 11.32
N LYS A 92 -20.70 -13.75 10.72
CA LYS A 92 -20.88 -14.05 9.29
C LYS A 92 -20.36 -12.88 8.44
N LEU A 93 -19.05 -12.82 8.23
CA LEU A 93 -18.41 -11.84 7.37
C LEU A 93 -18.44 -12.36 5.93
N SER A 94 -19.24 -11.73 5.08
CA SER A 94 -19.24 -12.03 3.65
C SER A 94 -17.89 -11.65 3.03
N THR A 95 -17.45 -12.40 2.02
CA THR A 95 -16.27 -12.07 1.21
C THR A 95 -16.30 -10.63 0.70
N GLN A 96 -17.45 -10.15 0.25
CA GLN A 96 -17.60 -8.77 -0.23
C GLN A 96 -17.33 -7.75 0.88
N GLN A 97 -17.84 -8.01 2.09
CA GLN A 97 -17.63 -7.13 3.25
C GLN A 97 -16.18 -7.14 3.71
N LEU A 98 -15.52 -8.30 3.65
CA LEU A 98 -14.10 -8.41 3.95
C LEU A 98 -13.27 -7.58 2.95
N LEU A 99 -13.53 -7.73 1.65
CA LEU A 99 -12.81 -6.99 0.61
C LEU A 99 -13.10 -5.49 0.67
N SER A 100 -14.35 -5.07 0.95
CA SER A 100 -14.69 -3.65 1.06
C SER A 100 -13.94 -2.96 2.21
N ARG A 101 -13.60 -3.67 3.29
CA ARG A 101 -12.78 -3.14 4.39
C ARG A 101 -11.34 -2.84 3.99
N HIS A 102 -10.84 -3.40 2.87
CA HIS A 102 -9.49 -3.15 2.37
C HIS A 102 -9.40 -2.02 1.35
N VAL A 103 -10.52 -1.47 0.88
CA VAL A 103 -10.50 -0.43 -0.17
C VAL A 103 -9.90 0.87 0.35
N THR A 104 -10.40 1.38 1.47
CA THR A 104 -9.96 2.66 2.03
C THR A 104 -8.53 2.67 2.58
N PRO A 105 -8.05 1.69 3.38
CA PRO A 105 -6.68 1.72 3.86
C PRO A 105 -5.70 1.53 2.70
N PHE A 106 -6.04 0.74 1.67
CA PHE A 106 -5.26 0.64 0.44
C PHE A 106 -5.18 1.98 -0.27
N ALA A 107 -6.33 2.64 -0.52
CA ALA A 107 -6.35 3.94 -1.19
C ALA A 107 -5.56 5.01 -0.43
N VAL A 108 -5.71 5.07 0.90
CA VAL A 108 -4.96 6.01 1.75
C VAL A 108 -3.46 5.68 1.74
N ALA A 109 -3.08 4.42 1.95
CA ALA A 109 -1.68 4.01 1.94
C ALA A 109 -1.02 4.30 0.59
N PHE A 110 -1.71 3.93 -0.50
CA PHE A 110 -1.25 4.14 -1.86
C PHE A 110 -1.08 5.62 -2.17
N ALA A 111 -2.05 6.47 -1.85
CA ALA A 111 -1.98 7.90 -2.07
C ALA A 111 -0.84 8.55 -1.27
N LEU A 112 -0.69 8.20 0.01
CA LEU A 112 0.36 8.75 0.86
C LEU A 112 1.77 8.32 0.40
N LEU A 113 1.96 7.04 0.09
CA LEU A 113 3.25 6.52 -0.38
C LEU A 113 3.60 7.09 -1.76
N THR A 114 2.63 7.16 -2.68
CA THR A 114 2.84 7.75 -4.01
C THR A 114 3.17 9.23 -3.90
N ALA A 115 2.45 9.99 -3.06
CA ALA A 115 2.72 11.41 -2.83
C ALA A 115 4.12 11.62 -2.23
N LEU A 116 4.51 10.79 -1.26
CA LEU A 116 5.86 10.82 -0.68
C LEU A 116 6.93 10.56 -1.75
N GLN A 117 6.73 9.56 -2.60
CA GLN A 117 7.69 9.22 -3.65
C GLN A 117 7.78 10.29 -4.74
N LEU A 118 6.65 10.89 -5.13
CA LEU A 118 6.62 12.02 -6.06
C LEU A 118 7.29 13.25 -5.46
N ALA A 119 7.12 13.51 -4.16
CA ALA A 119 7.82 14.59 -3.48
C ALA A 119 9.34 14.36 -3.47
N ASN A 120 9.80 13.13 -3.21
CA ASN A 120 11.22 12.78 -3.31
C ASN A 120 11.75 12.93 -4.74
N PHE A 121 10.98 12.53 -5.75
CA PHE A 121 11.33 12.75 -7.15
C PHE A 121 11.43 14.25 -7.48
N ALA A 122 10.43 15.04 -7.10
CA ALA A 122 10.42 16.49 -7.29
C ALA A 122 11.63 17.15 -6.62
N ALA A 123 11.93 16.78 -5.37
CA ALA A 123 13.06 17.33 -4.62
C ALA A 123 14.41 17.05 -5.29
N ARG A 124 14.56 15.90 -5.95
CA ARG A 124 15.78 15.54 -6.70
C ARG A 124 15.89 16.25 -8.05
N GLN A 125 14.77 16.48 -8.74
CA GLN A 125 14.76 17.06 -10.09
C GLN A 125 14.67 18.59 -10.10
N LEU A 126 14.02 19.19 -9.10
CA LEU A 126 13.76 20.63 -9.04
C LEU A 126 15.04 21.48 -9.17
N PRO A 127 16.15 21.20 -8.45
CA PRO A 127 17.37 21.99 -8.58
C PRO A 127 17.97 21.94 -9.99
N GLN A 128 17.87 20.79 -10.68
CA GLN A 128 18.42 20.59 -12.02
C GLN A 128 17.60 21.35 -13.07
N LEU A 129 16.27 21.32 -12.95
CA LEU A 129 15.36 22.00 -13.86
C LEU A 129 15.36 23.52 -13.63
N SER A 130 15.45 23.97 -12.38
CA SER A 130 15.55 25.39 -12.06
C SER A 130 16.85 26.00 -12.56
N ALA A 131 17.97 25.28 -12.42
CA ALA A 131 19.27 25.72 -12.93
C ALA A 131 19.28 25.90 -14.46
N ARG A 132 18.44 25.14 -15.17
CA ARG A 132 18.26 25.22 -16.63
C ARG A 132 17.20 26.24 -17.08
N GLY A 133 16.53 26.91 -16.15
CA GLY A 133 15.47 27.89 -16.47
C GLY A 133 14.19 27.27 -17.02
N VAL A 134 13.93 25.98 -16.78
CA VAL A 134 12.80 25.24 -17.34
C VAL A 134 11.48 25.65 -16.66
N SER A 135 10.38 25.70 -17.42
CA SER A 135 9.06 26.08 -16.92
C SER A 135 8.51 25.13 -15.85
N ALA A 136 7.70 25.64 -14.93
CA ALA A 136 6.97 24.82 -13.95
C ALA A 136 6.02 23.79 -14.61
N GLY A 137 5.56 24.06 -15.83
CA GLY A 137 4.74 23.13 -16.60
C GLY A 137 5.49 21.84 -16.97
N THR A 138 6.77 21.96 -17.32
CA THR A 138 7.63 20.82 -17.65
C THR A 138 7.91 19.95 -16.42
N LEU A 139 8.11 20.58 -15.25
CA LEU A 139 8.20 19.85 -13.97
C LEU A 139 6.91 19.09 -13.68
N LEU A 140 5.75 19.71 -13.90
CA LEU A 140 4.46 19.04 -13.73
C LEU A 140 4.30 17.86 -14.71
N GLU A 141 4.68 18.03 -15.98
CA GLU A 141 4.68 16.92 -16.96
C GLU A 141 5.61 15.79 -16.51
N ALA A 142 6.82 16.09 -16.06
CA ALA A 142 7.76 15.09 -15.54
C ALA A 142 7.19 14.35 -14.31
N LEU A 143 6.54 15.06 -13.38
CA LEU A 143 5.89 14.46 -12.23
C LEU A 143 4.74 13.53 -12.64
N LEU A 144 3.93 13.94 -13.62
CA LEU A 144 2.83 13.12 -14.11
C LEU A 144 3.34 11.86 -14.84
N LEU A 145 4.42 11.98 -15.61
CA LEU A 145 5.06 10.85 -16.28
C LEU A 145 5.78 9.91 -15.31
N ALA A 146 6.21 10.41 -14.14
CA ALA A 146 6.78 9.59 -13.08
C ALA A 146 5.74 8.77 -12.30
N MET A 147 4.43 9.07 -12.42
CA MET A 147 3.40 8.39 -11.64
C MET A 147 3.39 6.87 -11.86
N PRO A 148 3.37 6.31 -13.08
CA PRO A 148 3.34 4.86 -13.25
C PRO A 148 4.57 4.16 -12.63
N PHE A 149 5.74 4.82 -12.65
CA PHE A 149 6.95 4.31 -12.03
C PHE A 149 6.83 4.28 -10.50
N THR A 150 6.36 5.36 -9.88
CA THR A 150 6.17 5.40 -8.42
C THR A 150 5.06 4.47 -7.97
N MET A 151 4.00 4.30 -8.78
CA MET A 151 2.92 3.35 -8.52
C MET A 151 3.42 1.90 -8.50
N ALA A 152 4.31 1.52 -9.42
CA ALA A 152 4.88 0.17 -9.48
C ALA A 152 5.58 -0.27 -8.16
N LEU A 153 6.20 0.69 -7.47
CA LEU A 153 6.89 0.45 -6.19
C LEU A 153 5.96 0.58 -4.98
N THR A 154 4.94 1.43 -5.07
CA THR A 154 4.08 1.76 -3.92
C THR A 154 2.84 0.87 -3.82
N ILE A 155 2.41 0.21 -4.90
CA ILE A 155 1.27 -0.74 -4.86
C ILE A 155 1.53 -1.92 -3.92
N PRO A 156 2.65 -2.68 -4.03
CA PRO A 156 2.90 -3.82 -3.14
C PRO A 156 2.94 -3.39 -1.66
N MET A 157 3.51 -2.22 -1.40
CA MET A 157 3.56 -1.61 -0.07
C MET A 157 2.18 -1.24 0.46
N ALA A 158 1.35 -0.59 -0.36
CA ALA A 158 -0.01 -0.23 0.01
C ALA A 158 -0.85 -1.48 0.31
N VAL A 159 -0.66 -2.57 -0.44
CA VAL A 159 -1.28 -3.88 -0.17
C VAL A 159 -0.86 -4.40 1.20
N PHE A 160 0.43 -4.44 1.51
CA PHE A 160 0.93 -4.87 2.82
C PHE A 160 0.25 -4.12 3.97
N LEU A 161 0.26 -2.78 3.89
CA LEU A 161 -0.23 -1.91 4.95
C LEU A 161 -1.75 -2.08 5.12
N ALA A 162 -2.48 -2.16 4.01
CA ALA A 162 -3.92 -2.35 4.03
C ALA A 162 -4.33 -3.70 4.63
N VAL A 163 -3.67 -4.79 4.22
CA VAL A 163 -3.95 -6.13 4.76
C VAL A 163 -3.56 -6.19 6.24
N SER A 164 -2.38 -5.70 6.61
CA SER A 164 -1.93 -5.66 8.00
C SER A 164 -2.90 -4.88 8.87
N TRP A 165 -3.34 -3.70 8.41
CA TRP A 165 -4.31 -2.87 9.13
C TRP A 165 -5.64 -3.59 9.33
N VAL A 166 -6.23 -4.13 8.27
CA VAL A 166 -7.54 -4.78 8.35
C VAL A 166 -7.49 -6.05 9.19
N PHE A 167 -6.47 -6.90 9.03
CA PHE A 167 -6.36 -8.11 9.85
C PHE A 167 -6.10 -7.76 11.32
N THR A 168 -5.32 -6.72 11.61
CA THR A 168 -5.16 -6.23 12.98
C THR A 168 -6.50 -5.79 13.57
N ARG A 169 -7.35 -5.11 12.80
CA ARG A 169 -8.72 -4.75 13.20
C ARG A 169 -9.59 -5.98 13.44
N LEU A 170 -9.56 -6.96 12.54
CA LEU A 170 -10.27 -8.23 12.71
C LEU A 170 -9.80 -9.00 13.96
N GLY A 171 -8.54 -8.83 14.37
CA GLY A 171 -8.02 -9.44 15.59
C GLY A 171 -8.53 -8.76 16.85
N VAL A 172 -8.63 -7.41 16.85
CA VAL A 172 -9.26 -6.63 17.92
C VAL A 172 -10.76 -6.94 18.03
N GLU A 173 -11.45 -7.12 16.90
CA GLU A 173 -12.86 -7.52 16.82
C GLU A 173 -13.10 -8.99 17.23
N GLY A 174 -12.05 -9.76 17.52
CA GLY A 174 -12.16 -11.18 17.89
C GLY A 174 -12.44 -12.13 16.71
N VAL A 175 -12.60 -11.62 15.49
CA VAL A 175 -12.87 -12.41 14.28
C VAL A 175 -11.70 -13.34 13.96
N LEU A 176 -10.45 -12.87 14.08
CA LEU A 176 -9.28 -13.74 13.85
C LEU A 176 -9.20 -14.88 14.87
N ALA A 177 -9.52 -14.61 16.14
CA ALA A 177 -9.51 -15.62 17.19
C ALA A 177 -10.62 -16.67 16.97
N ALA A 178 -11.80 -16.26 16.49
CA ALA A 178 -12.85 -17.18 16.07
C ALA A 178 -12.43 -17.98 14.81
N ALA A 179 -11.79 -17.33 13.83
CA ALA A 179 -11.29 -17.97 12.62
C ALA A 179 -10.27 -19.09 12.87
N GLN A 180 -9.44 -18.93 13.90
CA GLN A 180 -8.43 -19.92 14.29
C GLN A 180 -9.04 -21.16 14.94
N ARG A 181 -10.24 -21.07 15.53
CA ARG A 181 -10.98 -22.19 16.11
C ARG A 181 -11.72 -23.03 15.05
N GLU A 182 -11.99 -22.46 13.87
CA GLU A 182 -12.64 -23.15 12.77
C GLU A 182 -11.64 -23.78 11.78
N ARG A 183 -11.85 -25.04 11.39
CA ARG A 183 -10.98 -25.78 10.44
C ARG A 183 -10.66 -25.02 9.15
N HIS A 184 -11.61 -24.22 8.65
CA HIS A 184 -11.48 -23.43 7.42
C HIS A 184 -11.55 -21.92 7.63
N GLY A 185 -11.62 -21.45 8.88
CA GLY A 185 -11.87 -20.03 9.19
C GLY A 185 -10.75 -19.12 8.66
N VAL A 186 -9.49 -19.45 8.96
CA VAL A 186 -8.33 -18.68 8.46
C VAL A 186 -8.26 -18.66 6.93
N ARG A 187 -8.54 -19.80 6.28
CA ARG A 187 -8.56 -19.89 4.81
C ARG A 187 -9.65 -19.02 4.18
N ARG A 188 -10.83 -18.94 4.81
CA ARG A 188 -11.95 -18.08 4.38
C ARG A 188 -11.62 -16.59 4.47
N LEU A 189 -10.71 -16.18 5.36
CA LEU A 189 -10.25 -14.80 5.47
C LEU A 189 -9.10 -14.49 4.52
N ILE A 190 -8.06 -15.34 4.48
CA ILE A 190 -6.87 -15.08 3.65
C ILE A 190 -7.17 -15.27 2.16
N GLY A 191 -7.92 -16.32 1.78
CA GLY A 191 -8.14 -16.71 0.39
C GLY A 191 -8.67 -15.58 -0.50
N PRO A 192 -9.78 -14.91 -0.14
CA PRO A 192 -10.30 -13.79 -0.93
C PRO A 192 -9.33 -12.61 -1.03
N VAL A 193 -8.58 -12.34 0.04
CA VAL A 193 -7.60 -11.23 0.08
C VAL A 193 -6.42 -11.53 -0.85
N LEU A 194 -5.95 -12.77 -0.89
CA LEU A 194 -4.95 -13.20 -1.87
C LEU A 194 -5.50 -13.17 -3.30
N GLY A 195 -6.78 -13.52 -3.50
CA GLY A 195 -7.44 -13.37 -4.80
C GLY A 195 -7.46 -11.92 -5.28
N ALA A 196 -7.83 -10.98 -4.40
CA ALA A 196 -7.78 -9.55 -4.70
C ALA A 196 -6.33 -9.07 -4.96
N ALA A 197 -5.36 -9.54 -4.17
CA ALA A 197 -3.95 -9.23 -4.38
C ALA A 197 -3.41 -9.80 -5.71
N ALA A 198 -3.92 -10.94 -6.18
CA ALA A 198 -3.58 -11.49 -7.49
C ALA A 198 -4.10 -10.61 -8.64
N VAL A 199 -5.30 -10.06 -8.51
CA VAL A 199 -5.85 -9.09 -9.46
C VAL A 199 -4.98 -7.83 -9.49
N ILE A 200 -4.62 -7.29 -8.31
CA ILE A 200 -3.71 -6.15 -8.20
C ILE A 200 -2.34 -6.47 -8.82
N ALA A 201 -1.78 -7.65 -8.57
CA ALA A 201 -0.51 -8.09 -9.15
C ALA A 201 -0.58 -8.14 -10.68
N ALA A 202 -1.67 -8.65 -11.26
CA ALA A 202 -1.88 -8.68 -12.70
C ALA A 202 -1.97 -7.27 -13.29
N LEU A 203 -2.70 -6.35 -12.64
CA LEU A 203 -2.80 -4.96 -13.07
C LEU A 203 -1.45 -4.24 -12.98
N THR A 204 -0.68 -4.46 -11.92
CA THR A 204 0.69 -3.95 -11.77
C THR A 204 1.59 -4.49 -12.86
N PHE A 205 1.51 -5.78 -13.18
CA PHE A 205 2.30 -6.40 -14.24
C PHE A 205 1.98 -5.80 -15.62
N VAL A 206 0.70 -5.64 -15.96
CA VAL A 206 0.26 -4.98 -17.20
C VAL A 206 0.78 -3.54 -17.26
N SER A 207 0.68 -2.80 -16.15
CA SER A 207 1.20 -1.43 -16.05
C SER A 207 2.71 -1.37 -16.27
N ASN A 208 3.47 -2.27 -15.63
CA ASN A 208 4.93 -2.34 -15.70
C ASN A 208 5.44 -2.71 -17.10
N THR A 209 4.65 -3.45 -17.88
CA THR A 209 5.04 -3.95 -19.19
C THR A 209 4.58 -3.07 -20.36
N GLN A 210 3.49 -2.31 -20.19
CA GLN A 210 2.90 -1.53 -21.28
C GLN A 210 2.88 -0.02 -21.04
N ILE A 211 2.60 0.41 -19.81
CA ILE A 211 2.44 1.83 -19.49
C ILE A 211 3.80 2.43 -19.16
N LEU A 212 4.51 1.78 -18.23
CA LEU A 212 5.77 2.26 -17.68
C LEU A 212 6.86 2.52 -18.74
N PRO A 213 7.06 1.67 -19.77
CA PRO A 213 8.05 1.94 -20.81
C PRO A 213 7.77 3.23 -21.58
N ARG A 214 6.51 3.43 -21.98
CA ARG A 214 6.06 4.59 -22.76
C ARG A 214 6.21 5.88 -21.95
N THR A 215 5.88 5.85 -20.67
CA THR A 215 6.02 7.02 -19.80
C THR A 215 7.49 7.31 -19.48
N ASN A 216 8.33 6.29 -19.31
CA ASN A 216 9.76 6.45 -19.08
C ASN A 216 10.48 7.01 -20.31
N ALA A 217 10.14 6.57 -21.53
CA ALA A 217 10.69 7.13 -22.76
C ALA A 217 10.42 8.63 -22.87
N ARG A 218 9.17 9.04 -22.61
CA ARG A 218 8.79 10.46 -22.63
C ARG A 218 9.41 11.24 -21.47
N LEU A 219 9.48 10.66 -20.28
CA LEU A 219 10.12 11.28 -19.12
C LEU A 219 11.59 11.56 -19.39
N ALA A 220 12.31 10.60 -19.98
CA ALA A 220 13.70 10.75 -20.37
C ALA A 220 13.87 11.92 -21.36
N ALA A 221 13.06 11.96 -22.42
CA ALA A 221 13.07 13.05 -23.39
C ALA A 221 12.81 14.43 -22.74
N VAL A 222 11.85 14.50 -21.80
CA VAL A 222 11.54 15.73 -21.05
C VAL A 222 12.70 16.18 -20.15
N LEU A 223 13.46 15.24 -19.59
CA LEU A 223 14.56 15.55 -18.67
C LEU A 223 15.90 15.83 -19.38
N ALA A 224 16.14 15.31 -20.58
CA ALA A 224 17.45 15.36 -21.24
C ALA A 224 17.59 16.43 -22.32
N ASP A 225 16.50 17.05 -22.80
CA ASP A 225 16.48 18.08 -23.87
C ASP A 225 17.21 17.68 -25.18
N THR A 226 17.49 16.38 -25.35
CA THR A 226 18.13 15.75 -26.50
C THR A 226 17.44 14.42 -26.78
N PRO A 227 17.53 13.86 -28.01
CA PRO A 227 17.02 12.52 -28.29
C PRO A 227 17.72 11.53 -27.37
N VAL A 228 17.04 11.08 -26.32
CA VAL A 228 17.62 10.16 -25.34
C VAL A 228 17.78 8.81 -25.99
N GLU A 229 19.01 8.31 -25.95
CA GLU A 229 19.32 6.94 -26.30
C GLU A 229 18.45 5.99 -25.49
N ARG A 230 17.83 5.00 -26.15
CA ARG A 230 16.83 4.14 -25.53
C ARG A 230 17.42 3.42 -24.30
N THR A 231 17.02 3.85 -23.11
CA THR A 231 17.37 3.21 -21.85
C THR A 231 16.53 1.94 -21.65
N ASP A 232 17.07 0.91 -21.02
CA ASP A 232 16.37 -0.35 -20.64
C ASP A 232 15.00 -0.09 -19.98
N ARG A 233 14.91 0.90 -19.10
CA ARG A 233 13.68 1.32 -18.41
C ARG A 233 12.58 1.88 -19.31
N SER A 234 12.92 2.26 -20.54
CA SER A 234 11.99 2.80 -21.54
C SER A 234 11.46 1.74 -22.51
N MET A 235 11.98 0.50 -22.43
CA MET A 235 11.63 -0.60 -23.33
C MET A 235 10.50 -1.47 -22.76
N THR A 236 9.60 -1.91 -23.64
CA THR A 236 8.57 -2.89 -23.34
C THR A 236 9.17 -4.27 -23.10
N LEU A 237 8.39 -5.18 -22.53
CA LEU A 237 8.86 -6.55 -22.27
C LEU A 237 9.28 -7.29 -23.56
N GLY A 238 8.61 -7.02 -24.68
CA GLY A 238 8.97 -7.58 -25.98
C GLY A 238 10.31 -7.04 -26.47
N GLU A 239 10.47 -5.71 -26.44
CA GLU A 239 11.69 -5.01 -26.85
C GLU A 239 12.89 -5.40 -25.96
N LEU A 240 12.70 -5.52 -24.64
CA LEU A 240 13.75 -5.96 -23.71
C LEU A 240 14.25 -7.37 -24.04
N ARG A 241 13.34 -8.30 -24.36
CA ARG A 241 13.72 -9.67 -24.73
C ARG A 241 14.45 -9.72 -26.05
N GLU A 242 14.05 -8.89 -27.00
CA GLU A 242 14.74 -8.78 -28.28
C GLU A 242 16.12 -8.15 -28.11
N ALA A 243 16.23 -7.05 -27.35
CA ALA A 243 17.49 -6.40 -27.03
C ALA A 243 18.44 -7.35 -26.26
N ALA A 244 17.94 -8.14 -25.31
CA ALA A 244 18.71 -9.16 -24.61
C ALA A 244 19.23 -10.25 -25.57
N ARG A 245 18.41 -10.74 -26.49
CA ARG A 245 18.85 -11.71 -27.51
C ARG A 245 19.92 -11.12 -28.43
N ASN A 246 19.72 -9.89 -28.89
CA ASN A 246 20.66 -9.23 -29.79
C ASN A 246 22.00 -8.96 -29.09
N ALA A 247 21.96 -8.55 -27.82
CA ALA A 247 23.16 -8.37 -26.99
C ALA A 247 23.92 -9.70 -26.78
N LEU A 248 23.23 -10.84 -26.66
CA LEU A 248 23.90 -12.15 -26.56
C LEU A 248 24.58 -12.59 -27.87
N THR A 249 24.12 -12.08 -29.01
CA THR A 249 24.73 -12.36 -30.33
C THR A 249 25.82 -11.36 -30.71
N ASP A 250 25.95 -10.27 -29.96
CA ASP A 250 26.98 -9.27 -30.17
C ASP A 250 28.30 -9.71 -29.53
N ALA A 251 29.40 -9.49 -30.25
CA ALA A 251 30.76 -9.78 -29.77
C ALA A 251 31.45 -8.55 -29.16
N GLY A 252 30.72 -7.45 -28.98
CA GLY A 252 31.22 -6.25 -28.33
C GLY A 252 31.69 -6.50 -26.88
N PRO A 253 32.67 -5.73 -26.38
CA PRO A 253 33.22 -5.90 -25.03
C PRO A 253 32.18 -5.74 -23.92
N ASP A 254 31.12 -4.94 -24.17
CA ASP A 254 30.06 -4.64 -23.18
C ASP A 254 28.77 -5.45 -23.41
N ALA A 255 28.74 -6.32 -24.42
CA ALA A 255 27.54 -7.04 -24.84
C ALA A 255 26.95 -7.91 -23.72
N ALA A 256 27.82 -8.60 -22.97
CA ALA A 256 27.42 -9.41 -21.82
C ALA A 256 26.80 -8.56 -20.68
N ALA A 257 27.40 -7.41 -20.37
CA ALA A 257 26.88 -6.51 -19.33
C ALA A 257 25.51 -5.93 -19.72
N LEU A 258 25.34 -5.59 -21.01
CA LEU A 258 24.08 -5.08 -21.53
C LEU A 258 22.97 -6.15 -21.49
N ALA A 259 23.28 -7.39 -21.87
CA ALA A 259 22.35 -8.51 -21.76
C ALA A 259 21.90 -8.75 -20.31
N VAL A 260 22.83 -8.65 -19.35
CA VAL A 260 22.55 -8.75 -17.91
C VAL A 260 21.60 -7.64 -17.46
N ALA A 261 21.85 -6.38 -17.85
CA ALA A 261 20.98 -5.26 -17.49
C ALA A 261 19.54 -5.44 -18.01
N TYR A 262 19.38 -5.90 -19.25
CA TYR A 262 18.06 -6.19 -19.82
C TYR A 262 17.34 -7.31 -19.07
N GLU A 263 18.04 -8.38 -18.71
CA GLU A 263 17.44 -9.48 -17.95
C GLU A 263 17.06 -9.03 -16.53
N VAL A 264 17.85 -8.17 -15.88
CA VAL A 264 17.50 -7.58 -14.58
C VAL A 264 16.19 -6.80 -14.68
N GLU A 265 16.06 -5.92 -15.69
CA GLU A 265 14.83 -5.14 -15.89
C GLU A 265 13.61 -6.04 -16.16
N ILE A 266 13.78 -7.13 -16.93
CA ILE A 266 12.73 -8.14 -17.13
C ILE A 266 12.32 -8.75 -15.79
N GLN A 267 13.27 -9.32 -15.05
CA GLN A 267 12.98 -10.03 -13.79
C GLN A 267 12.38 -9.11 -12.74
N LYS A 268 12.82 -7.85 -12.68
CA LYS A 268 12.29 -6.80 -11.78
C LYS A 268 10.80 -6.54 -12.02
N LYS A 269 10.34 -6.47 -13.28
CA LYS A 269 8.92 -6.27 -13.61
C LYS A 269 8.04 -7.41 -13.07
N PHE A 270 8.53 -8.66 -13.13
CA PHE A 270 7.83 -9.82 -12.56
C PHE A 270 7.91 -9.85 -11.04
N ALA A 271 9.08 -9.60 -10.46
CA ALA A 271 9.30 -9.63 -9.02
C ALA A 271 8.42 -8.59 -8.30
N LEU A 272 8.28 -7.38 -8.83
CA LEU A 272 7.41 -6.33 -8.27
C LEU A 272 5.92 -6.71 -8.32
N ALA A 273 5.47 -7.37 -9.38
CA ALA A 273 4.10 -7.88 -9.45
C ALA A 273 3.88 -9.01 -8.43
N ALA A 274 4.81 -9.97 -8.35
CA ALA A 274 4.76 -11.06 -7.39
C ALA A 274 4.80 -10.58 -5.93
N ALA A 275 5.49 -9.46 -5.66
CA ALA A 275 5.56 -8.87 -4.32
C ALA A 275 4.19 -8.50 -3.76
N CYS A 276 3.19 -8.16 -4.60
CA CYS A 276 1.83 -7.91 -4.14
C CYS A 276 1.22 -9.11 -3.41
N LEU A 277 1.49 -10.33 -3.89
CA LEU A 277 1.01 -11.57 -3.27
C LEU A 277 1.79 -11.90 -2.00
N VAL A 278 3.12 -11.82 -2.07
CA VAL A 278 4.00 -12.11 -0.93
C VAL A 278 3.69 -11.16 0.23
N LEU A 279 3.52 -9.87 -0.06
CA LEU A 279 3.23 -8.85 0.94
C LEU A 279 1.78 -8.90 1.46
N ALA A 280 0.80 -9.26 0.63
CA ALA A 280 -0.55 -9.54 1.13
C ALA A 280 -0.53 -10.70 2.14
N LEU A 281 0.19 -11.78 1.83
CA LEU A 281 0.35 -12.91 2.74
C LEU A 281 1.13 -12.51 4.00
N ALA A 282 2.17 -11.69 3.86
CA ALA A 282 2.96 -11.19 4.98
C ALA A 282 2.09 -10.38 5.95
N GLY A 283 1.29 -9.44 5.44
CA GLY A 283 0.42 -8.62 6.27
C GLY A 283 -0.62 -9.45 7.01
N ALA A 284 -1.22 -10.44 6.34
CA ALA A 284 -2.19 -11.33 6.97
C ALA A 284 -1.56 -12.22 8.05
N THR A 285 -0.38 -12.79 7.80
CA THR A 285 0.30 -13.70 8.74
C THR A 285 0.87 -13.00 9.97
N ILE A 286 1.45 -11.81 9.79
CA ILE A 286 1.92 -10.98 10.92
C ILE A 286 0.74 -10.64 11.84
N ALA A 287 -0.38 -10.20 11.27
CA ALA A 287 -1.57 -9.86 12.05
C ALA A 287 -2.23 -11.09 12.70
N LEU A 288 -2.16 -12.27 12.09
CA LEU A 288 -2.60 -13.53 12.72
C LEU A 288 -1.72 -13.92 13.92
N ARG A 289 -0.43 -13.58 13.89
CA ARG A 289 0.51 -13.86 14.97
C ARG A 289 0.38 -12.86 16.12
N PHE A 290 0.04 -11.62 15.78
CA PHE A 290 -0.13 -10.50 16.71
C PHE A 290 -1.51 -9.85 16.53
N PRO A 291 -2.62 -10.58 16.84
CA PRO A 291 -3.99 -10.15 16.53
C PRO A 291 -4.45 -8.91 17.29
N ARG A 292 -3.77 -8.54 18.38
CA ARG A 292 -4.02 -7.30 19.12
C ARG A 292 -2.88 -6.29 18.95
N GLY A 293 -2.16 -6.39 17.83
CA GLY A 293 -1.14 -5.41 17.46
C GLY A 293 -1.74 -4.00 17.46
N GLY A 294 -1.10 -3.05 18.12
CA GLY A 294 -1.50 -1.65 18.01
C GLY A 294 -1.18 -1.08 16.63
N ILE A 295 -1.62 0.15 16.38
CA ILE A 295 -1.24 0.92 15.19
C ILE A 295 0.30 1.01 15.05
N GLY A 296 1.01 1.11 16.17
CA GLY A 296 2.48 1.12 16.19
C GLY A 296 3.11 -0.15 15.60
N LEU A 297 2.51 -1.33 15.81
CA LEU A 297 2.99 -2.57 15.19
C LEU A 297 2.81 -2.52 13.67
N VAL A 298 1.64 -2.06 13.19
CA VAL A 298 1.37 -1.96 11.74
C VAL A 298 2.36 -1.01 11.08
N ILE A 299 2.56 0.19 11.64
CA ILE A 299 3.49 1.18 11.09
C ILE A 299 4.93 0.68 11.18
N GLY A 300 5.35 0.15 12.32
CA GLY A 300 6.71 -0.34 12.54
C GLY A 300 7.06 -1.54 11.63
N ALA A 301 6.18 -2.54 11.57
CA ALA A 301 6.36 -3.70 10.70
C ALA A 301 6.37 -3.29 9.22
N SER A 302 5.49 -2.36 8.82
CA SER A 302 5.50 -1.81 7.45
C SER A 302 6.83 -1.11 7.16
N GLY A 303 7.32 -0.24 8.05
CA GLY A 303 8.60 0.45 7.86
C GLY A 303 9.79 -0.50 7.70
N VAL A 304 9.86 -1.57 8.51
CA VAL A 304 10.92 -2.58 8.41
C VAL A 304 10.81 -3.38 7.12
N VAL A 305 9.63 -3.92 6.80
CA VAL A 305 9.42 -4.69 5.57
C VAL A 305 9.70 -3.83 4.34
N PHE A 306 9.29 -2.56 4.36
CA PHE A 306 9.46 -1.66 3.23
C PHE A 306 10.92 -1.29 2.98
N THR A 307 11.61 -0.88 4.05
CA THR A 307 13.03 -0.55 3.98
C THR A 307 13.83 -1.78 3.56
N GLY A 308 13.56 -2.93 4.17
CA GLY A 308 14.21 -4.19 3.83
C GLY A 308 14.01 -4.58 2.37
N TYR A 309 12.76 -4.54 1.88
CA TYR A 309 12.45 -4.85 0.49
C TYR A 309 13.15 -3.89 -0.48
N TYR A 310 13.14 -2.59 -0.20
CA TYR A 310 13.78 -1.59 -1.06
C TYR A 310 15.31 -1.73 -1.08
N ILE A 311 15.93 -1.97 0.08
CA ILE A 311 17.38 -2.24 0.16
C ILE A 311 17.72 -3.50 -0.64
N SER A 312 16.97 -4.59 -0.49
CA SER A 312 17.22 -5.81 -1.25
C SER A 312 17.06 -5.60 -2.76
N LEU A 313 16.10 -4.79 -3.20
CA LEU A 313 15.91 -4.49 -4.61
C LEU A 313 17.09 -3.70 -5.19
N VAL A 314 17.51 -2.62 -4.53
CA VAL A 314 18.63 -1.78 -4.98
C VAL A 314 19.96 -2.54 -4.91
N ALA A 315 20.20 -3.28 -3.83
CA ALA A 315 21.40 -4.08 -3.67
C ALA A 315 21.44 -5.23 -4.68
N GLY A 316 20.30 -5.89 -4.94
CA GLY A 316 20.19 -6.94 -5.96
C GLY A 316 20.54 -6.42 -7.35
N GLU A 317 20.01 -5.25 -7.74
CA GLU A 317 20.31 -4.60 -9.03
C GLU A 317 21.82 -4.34 -9.14
N ALA A 318 22.42 -3.71 -8.13
CA ALA A 318 23.86 -3.44 -8.11
C ALA A 318 24.75 -4.70 -8.15
N LEU A 319 24.35 -5.79 -7.49
CA LEU A 319 25.09 -7.06 -7.52
C LEU A 319 24.97 -7.77 -8.88
N ALA A 320 23.81 -7.67 -9.54
CA ALA A 320 23.63 -8.22 -10.87
C ALA A 320 24.40 -7.42 -11.93
N ASP A 321 24.41 -6.09 -11.83
CA ASP A 321 25.16 -5.22 -12.73
C ASP A 321 26.68 -5.49 -12.65
N GLN A 322 27.18 -5.86 -11.47
CA GLN A 322 28.57 -6.31 -11.26
C GLN A 322 28.81 -7.77 -11.64
N GLN A 323 27.80 -8.47 -12.17
CA GLN A 323 27.85 -9.88 -12.56
C GLN A 323 28.21 -10.84 -11.41
N LEU A 324 27.99 -10.42 -10.15
CA LEU A 324 28.24 -11.24 -8.97
C LEU A 324 27.11 -12.22 -8.69
N VAL A 325 25.89 -11.86 -9.07
CA VAL A 325 24.67 -12.64 -8.83
C VAL A 325 23.85 -12.68 -10.12
N ALA A 326 23.26 -13.83 -10.42
CA ALA A 326 22.38 -13.96 -11.58
C ALA A 326 21.17 -13.00 -11.47
N PRO A 327 20.74 -12.35 -12.57
CA PRO A 327 19.61 -11.41 -12.58
C PRO A 327 18.33 -11.95 -11.92
N PHE A 328 18.03 -13.24 -12.16
CA PHE A 328 16.90 -13.92 -11.55
C PHE A 328 17.02 -13.95 -10.01
N VAL A 329 18.16 -14.38 -9.48
CA VAL A 329 18.36 -14.46 -8.02
C VAL A 329 18.32 -13.07 -7.40
N ALA A 330 19.01 -12.11 -8.02
CA ALA A 330 19.07 -10.73 -7.57
C ALA A 330 17.67 -10.09 -7.41
N MET A 331 16.78 -10.28 -8.38
CA MET A 331 15.45 -9.65 -8.36
C MET A 331 14.43 -10.41 -7.51
N TRP A 332 14.57 -11.73 -7.37
CA TRP A 332 13.61 -12.55 -6.63
C TRP A 332 13.98 -12.78 -5.16
N MET A 333 15.21 -12.50 -4.75
CA MET A 333 15.69 -12.79 -3.38
C MET A 333 14.83 -12.12 -2.30
N ALA A 334 14.39 -10.87 -2.50
CA ALA A 334 13.59 -10.16 -1.51
C ALA A 334 12.24 -10.88 -1.25
N ASN A 335 11.58 -11.29 -2.33
CA ASN A 335 10.34 -12.07 -2.27
C ASN A 335 10.57 -13.44 -1.63
N ALA A 336 11.66 -14.12 -1.99
CA ALA A 336 12.00 -15.43 -1.46
C ALA A 336 12.29 -15.38 0.05
N ILE A 337 13.07 -14.40 0.50
CA ILE A 337 13.40 -14.19 1.93
C ILE A 337 12.12 -13.87 2.72
N LEU A 338 11.30 -12.94 2.24
CA LEU A 338 10.03 -12.61 2.89
C LEU A 338 9.11 -13.83 2.95
N LEU A 339 8.97 -14.57 1.86
CA LEU A 339 8.15 -15.79 1.83
C LEU A 339 8.67 -16.85 2.80
N ALA A 340 9.99 -17.05 2.89
CA ALA A 340 10.59 -17.96 3.86
C ALA A 340 10.28 -17.54 5.31
N ILE A 341 10.42 -16.25 5.64
CA ILE A 341 10.06 -15.71 6.95
C ILE A 341 8.59 -15.97 7.26
N ILE A 342 7.69 -15.72 6.31
CA ILE A 342 6.24 -15.93 6.44
C ILE A 342 5.92 -17.41 6.72
N LEU A 343 6.54 -18.32 5.97
CA LEU A 343 6.34 -19.76 6.14
C LEU A 343 6.87 -20.25 7.49
N LEU A 344 8.03 -19.76 7.93
CA LEU A 344 8.62 -20.07 9.24
C LEU A 344 7.73 -19.57 10.39
N LEU A 345 7.21 -18.34 10.28
CA LEU A 345 6.27 -17.78 11.26
C LEU A 345 4.96 -18.58 11.31
N SER A 346 4.48 -19.04 10.16
CA SER A 346 3.25 -19.84 10.06
C SER A 346 3.42 -21.26 10.60
N TRP A 347 4.58 -21.89 10.37
CA TRP A 347 4.85 -23.26 10.82
C TRP A 347 4.96 -23.37 12.35
N ARG A 348 5.62 -22.41 13.00
CA ARG A 348 5.73 -22.39 14.48
C ARG A 348 4.39 -22.28 15.20
N SER A 349 3.34 -21.81 14.53
CA SER A 349 1.98 -21.75 15.08
C SER A 349 1.22 -23.08 15.00
N GLY A 350 1.75 -24.10 14.29
CA GLY A 350 1.11 -25.40 14.09
C GLY A 350 1.76 -26.59 14.82
N GLY A 351 2.65 -26.33 15.80
CA GLY A 351 3.36 -27.39 16.53
C GLY A 351 2.40 -28.37 17.26
N PRO A 352 2.59 -29.69 17.15
CA PRO A 352 1.74 -30.72 17.78
C PRO A 352 1.62 -30.65 19.32
N GLY A 353 2.45 -29.85 20.00
CA GLY A 353 2.51 -29.81 21.46
C GLY A 353 1.34 -29.11 22.16
N GLY A 354 0.53 -28.31 21.45
CA GLY A 354 -0.58 -27.57 22.05
C GLY A 354 -1.90 -28.35 22.14
N ARG A 355 -2.18 -29.24 21.18
CA ARG A 355 -3.44 -30.01 21.15
C ARG A 355 -3.44 -31.20 22.11
N SER A 356 -2.28 -31.73 22.47
CA SER A 356 -2.17 -32.92 23.31
C SER A 356 -2.39 -32.64 24.80
N MET A 357 -2.13 -31.42 25.28
CA MET A 357 -2.39 -31.06 26.69
C MET A 357 -3.86 -30.78 26.98
N GLU A 358 -4.63 -30.24 26.02
CA GLU A 358 -6.07 -30.02 26.21
C GLU A 358 -6.85 -31.33 26.28
N ILE A 359 -6.42 -32.38 25.55
CA ILE A 359 -7.09 -33.69 25.59
C ILE A 359 -6.76 -34.45 26.88
N LEU A 360 -5.56 -34.25 27.46
CA LEU A 360 -5.20 -34.85 28.76
C LEU A 360 -5.80 -34.13 29.98
N ALA A 361 -6.14 -32.84 29.87
CA ALA A 361 -6.69 -32.07 31.00
C ALA A 361 -8.21 -32.25 31.20
N ILE A 362 -8.92 -32.83 30.23
CA ILE A 362 -10.38 -33.08 30.28
C ILE A 362 -10.69 -34.55 30.65
N GLY A 363 -9.66 -35.39 30.79
CA GLY A 363 -9.78 -36.81 31.10
C GLY A 363 -9.21 -37.26 32.46
N GLY A 364 -9.00 -36.33 33.40
CA GLY A 364 -8.45 -36.60 34.75
C GLY A 364 -9.48 -36.40 35.85
#